data_AF-A0A1Q6R516-F1
#
_entry.id   AF-A0A1Q6R516-F1
#
_cell.length_a   1.000
_cell.length_b   1.000
_cell.length_c   1.000
_cell.angle_alpha   90.00
_cell.angle_beta   90.00
_cell.angle_gamma   90.00
#
_symmetry.space_group_name_H-M   'P 1'
#
loop_
_entity.id
_entity.type
_entity.pdbx_description
1 polymer ?
#
loop_
_entity_poly.entity_id
_entity_poly.type
_entity_poly.pdbx_seq_one_letter_code
_entity_poly.pdbx_strand_id
1 'polypeptide(L)' 'MSKKTVYMIAAAVLVLSAVGELCGVHLHSPAWWPLPFGYDIFFGFFGCWLLIILAKIIMTPLLQRDETYYDDPKGGEDDE' A
#
# COMPACT_ATOMS: atom_id res chain seq x y z
N MET A 1 -8.11 -16.04 1.24
CA MET A 1 -8.36 -15.08 2.34
C MET A 1 -9.44 -14.10 1.90
N SER A 2 -10.48 -13.88 2.70
CA SER A 2 -11.52 -12.90 2.35
C SER A 2 -11.01 -11.48 2.57
N LYS A 3 -11.43 -10.51 1.74
CA LYS A 3 -11.13 -9.08 1.92
C LYS A 3 -11.47 -8.62 3.34
N LYS A 4 -12.58 -9.12 3.90
CA LYS A 4 -13.01 -8.84 5.27
C LYS A 4 -11.98 -9.32 6.30
N THR A 5 -11.41 -10.51 6.13
CA THR A 5 -10.38 -11.07 7.01
C THR A 5 -9.12 -10.21 6.99
N VAL A 6 -8.69 -9.74 5.81
CA VAL A 6 -7.51 -8.89 5.67
C VAL A 6 -7.72 -7.56 6.41
N TYR A 7 -8.87 -6.90 6.21
CA TYR A 7 -9.17 -5.64 6.91
C TYR A 7 -9.29 -5.82 8.42
N MET A 8 -9.87 -6.94 8.88
CA MET A 8 -9.94 -7.27 10.31
C MET A 8 -8.55 -7.46 10.91
N ILE A 9 -7.63 -8.15 10.23
CA ILE A 9 -6.25 -8.32 10.70
C ILE A 9 -5.53 -6.97 10.73
N ALA A 10 -5.64 -6.16 9.67
CA ALA A 10 -5.02 -4.85 9.62
C ALA A 10 -5.52 -3.93 10.75
N ALA A 11 -6.83 -3.93 11.01
CA ALA A 11 -7.42 -3.18 12.12
C ALA A 11 -6.94 -3.69 13.48
N ALA A 12 -6.85 -5.01 13.67
CA ALA A 12 -6.35 -5.60 14.91
C ALA A 12 -4.88 -5.21 15.17
N VAL A 13 -4.03 -5.23 14.14
CA VAL A 13 -2.63 -4.78 14.25
C VAL A 13 -2.57 -3.30 14.62
N LEU A 14 -3.34 -2.43 13.97
CA LEU A 14 -3.40 -1.01 14.30
C LEU A 14 -3.80 -0.75 15.76
N VAL A 15 -4.83 -1.45 16.25
CA VAL A 15 -5.28 -1.34 17.65
C VAL A 15 -4.19 -1.81 18.61
N LEU A 16 -3.54 -2.94 18.34
CA LEU A 16 -2.45 -3.45 19.17
C LEU A 16 -1.25 -2.49 19.20
N SER A 17 -0.89 -1.89 18.06
CA SER A 17 0.14 -0.87 17.99
C SER A 17 -0.21 0.36 18.83
N ALA A 18 -1.44 0.87 18.72
CA ALA A 18 -1.90 2.02 19.50
C ALA A 18 -1.91 1.73 21.01
N VAL A 19 -2.33 0.53 21.41
CA VAL A 19 -2.27 0.09 22.82
C VAL A 19 -0.82 0.01 23.31
N GLY A 20 0.10 -0.54 22.51
CA GLY A 20 1.52 -0.59 22.85
C GLY A 20 2.11 0.81 23.09
N GLU A 21 1.72 1.78 22.27
CA GLU A 21 2.15 3.16 22.40
C GLU A 21 1.54 3.85 23.65
N LEU A 22 0.25 3.64 23.92
CA LEU A 22 -0.42 4.13 25.13
C LEU A 22 0.17 3.54 26.42
N CYS A 23 0.61 2.29 26.39
CA CYS A 23 1.28 1.62 27.51
C CYS A 23 2.71 2.13 27.75
N GLY A 24 3.17 3.13 27.00
CA GLY A 24 4.48 3.74 27.22
C GLY A 24 5.64 2.85 26.78
N VAL A 25 5.42 1.90 25.87
CA VAL A 25 6.50 1.18 25.19
C VAL A 25 7.22 2.18 24.30
N HIS A 26 8.15 2.94 24.88
CA HIS A 26 8.98 3.91 24.19
C HIS A 26 10.11 3.21 23.43
N LEU A 27 9.74 2.45 22.40
CA LEU A 27 10.69 1.87 21.45
C LEU A 27 10.96 2.86 20.31
N HIS A 28 11.33 4.09 20.66
CA HIS A 28 11.70 5.10 19.67
C HIS A 28 13.20 4.95 19.38
N SER A 29 13.56 4.88 18.10
CA SER A 29 14.94 5.16 17.70
C SER A 29 15.33 6.57 18.18
N PRO A 30 16.59 6.82 18.57
CA PRO A 30 17.03 8.16 18.95
C PRO A 30 16.63 9.17 17.87
N ALA A 31 15.67 10.03 18.21
CA ALA A 31 15.17 11.05 17.32
C ALA A 31 15.88 12.37 17.60
N TRP A 32 16.28 13.05 16.53
CA TRP A 32 16.89 14.37 16.57
C TRP A 32 15.86 15.49 16.84
N TRP A 33 14.58 15.16 16.93
CA TRP A 33 13.47 16.05 17.30
C TRP A 33 12.43 15.29 18.15
N PRO A 34 11.60 15.98 18.97
CA PRO A 34 10.57 15.32 19.76
C PRO A 34 9.44 14.82 18.87
N LEU A 35 9.32 13.50 18.75
CA LEU A 35 8.25 12.86 18.00
C LEU A 35 6.92 12.98 18.78
N PRO A 36 5.83 13.44 18.15
CA PRO A 36 4.51 13.46 18.78
C PRO A 36 3.98 12.02 18.92
N PHE A 37 3.04 11.85 19.85
CA PHE A 37 2.33 10.58 20.02
C PHE A 37 1.63 10.15 18.71
N GLY A 38 1.75 8.88 18.37
CA GLY A 38 1.20 8.26 17.17
C GLY A 38 2.10 8.37 15.94
N TYR A 39 3.29 8.97 16.04
CA TYR A 39 4.12 9.29 14.87
C TYR A 39 4.48 8.05 14.05
N ASP A 40 5.00 7.00 14.69
CA ASP A 40 5.47 5.80 14.00
C ASP A 40 4.32 5.03 13.34
N ILE A 41 3.17 4.95 14.01
CA ILE A 41 1.97 4.32 13.47
C ILE A 41 1.44 5.11 12.27
N PHE A 42 1.36 6.44 12.41
CA PHE A 42 0.86 7.31 11.36
C PHE A 42 1.76 7.25 10.13
N PHE A 43 3.05 7.52 10.27
CA PHE A 43 3.98 7.51 9.14
C PHE A 43 4.22 6.12 8.58
N GLY A 44 4.21 5.07 9.41
CA GLY A 44 4.32 3.69 8.94
C GLY A 44 3.13 3.28 8.07
N PHE A 45 1.90 3.51 8.55
CA PHE A 45 0.69 3.12 7.83
C PHE A 45 0.41 4.03 6.63
N PHE A 46 0.31 5.35 6.85
CA PHE A 46 0.03 6.30 5.77
C PHE A 46 1.18 6.39 4.76
N GLY A 47 2.43 6.33 5.22
CA GLY A 47 3.59 6.34 4.31
C GLY A 47 3.57 5.12 3.40
N CYS A 48 3.31 3.93 3.95
CA CYS A 48 3.18 2.72 3.14
C CYS A 48 2.01 2.81 2.15
N TRP A 49 0.84 3.27 2.60
CA TRP A 49 -0.32 3.46 1.72
C TRP A 49 -0.05 4.43 0.57
N LEU A 50 0.62 5.55 0.85
CA LEU A 50 1.01 6.55 -0.15
C LEU A 50 2.00 5.95 -1.15
N LEU A 51 3.00 5.21 -0.68
CA LEU A 51 3.96 4.51 -1.57
C LEU A 51 3.26 3.52 -2.50
N ILE A 52 2.24 2.79 -2.03
CA ILE A 52 1.47 1.87 -2.86
C ILE A 52 0.72 2.63 -3.96
N ILE A 53 0.08 3.76 -3.62
CA ILE A 53 -0.62 4.60 -4.60
C ILE A 53 0.35 5.14 -5.63
N LEU A 54 1.47 5.70 -5.17
CA LEU A 54 2.49 6.29 -6.03
C LEU A 54 3.09 5.24 -6.97
N ALA A 55 3.37 4.04 -6.46
CA ALA A 55 3.83 2.91 -7.25
C ALA A 55 2.80 2.53 -8.32
N LYS A 56 1.50 2.51 -8.00
CA LYS A 56 0.45 2.29 -9.00
C LYS A 56 0.40 3.40 -10.05
N ILE A 57 0.54 4.66 -9.67
CA ILE A 57 0.46 5.77 -10.65
C ILE A 57 1.66 5.77 -11.59
N ILE A 58 2.86 5.53 -11.07
CA ILE A 58 4.11 5.64 -11.85
C ILE A 58 4.46 4.32 -12.53
N MET A 59 4.41 3.19 -11.80
CA MET A 59 4.90 1.91 -12.30
C MET A 59 3.94 1.25 -13.29
N THR A 60 2.63 1.45 -13.12
CA THR A 60 1.61 0.88 -14.00
C THR A 60 1.78 1.34 -15.46
N PRO A 61 1.82 2.65 -15.80
CA PRO A 61 2.06 3.07 -17.19
C PRO A 61 3.48 2.78 -17.68
N LEU A 62 4.47 2.69 -16.78
CA LEU A 62 5.85 2.41 -17.16
C LEU A 62 6.06 0.93 -17.54
N LEU A 63 5.42 0.00 -16.84
CA LEU A 63 5.59 -1.44 -17.05
C LEU A 63 4.50 -2.09 -17.89
N GLN A 64 3.26 -1.59 -17.83
CA GLN A 64 2.18 -2.20 -18.60
C GLN A 64 2.28 -1.74 -20.06
N ARG A 65 2.53 -2.71 -20.94
CA ARG A 65 2.47 -2.52 -22.39
C ARG A 65 1.01 -2.36 -22.81
N ASP A 66 0.75 -1.49 -23.78
CA ASP A 66 -0.55 -1.28 -24.38
C ASP A 66 -1.17 -2.61 -24.87
N GLU A 67 -2.44 -2.86 -24.53
CA GLU A 67 -3.16 -4.11 -24.81
C GLU A 67 -3.75 -4.16 -26.23
N THR A 68 -3.08 -3.55 -27.21
CA THR A 68 -3.57 -3.46 -28.61
C THR A 68 -3.52 -4.81 -29.37
N TYR A 69 -3.35 -5.95 -28.68
CA TYR A 69 -3.09 -7.25 -29.32
C TYR A 69 -4.33 -7.85 -30.01
N TYR A 70 -5.55 -7.53 -29.55
CA TYR A 70 -6.80 -7.96 -30.18
C TYR A 70 -7.56 -6.83 -30.89
N ASP A 71 -7.07 -5.59 -30.78
CA ASP A 71 -7.69 -4.40 -31.37
C ASP A 71 -7.12 -4.08 -32.76
N ASP A 72 -6.19 -4.88 -33.28
CA ASP A 72 -5.69 -4.74 -34.65
C ASP A 72 -6.70 -5.33 -35.65
N PRO A 73 -7.36 -4.51 -36.49
CA PRO A 73 -8.31 -5.00 -37.50
C PRO A 73 -7.66 -5.87 -38.58
N LYS A 74 -6.34 -6.08 -38.58
CA LYS A 74 -5.62 -6.97 -39.50
C LYS A 74 -5.44 -8.40 -39.00
N GLY A 75 -5.94 -8.74 -37.81
CA GLY A 75 -5.73 -10.04 -37.16
C GLY A 75 -6.75 -11.14 -37.49
N GLY A 76 -7.46 -11.06 -38.63
CA GLY A 76 -8.49 -12.02 -39.00
C GLY A 76 -8.83 -12.02 -40.49
N GLU A 77 -7.80 -11.96 -41.34
CA GLU A 77 -7.92 -12.39 -42.75
C GLU A 77 -7.29 -13.79 -42.87
N ASP A 78 -7.94 -14.77 -42.26
CA ASP A 78 -7.76 -16.18 -42.59
C ASP A 78 -9.05 -16.70 -43.25
N ASP A 79 -9.05 -16.55 -44.58
CA ASP A 79 -9.61 -17.43 -45.61
C ASP A 79 -10.91 -18.21 -45.28
N GLU A 80 -12.05 -17.71 -45.76
CA GLU A 80 -13.11 -18.47 -46.45
C GLU A 80 -14.05 -17.57 -47.28
#